data_AF-A0A534MG32-F1
#
_entry.id   AF-A0A534MG32-F1
#
_cell.length_a   1.000
_cell.length_b   1.000
_cell.length_c   1.000
_cell.angle_alpha   90.00
_cell.angle_beta   90.00
_cell.angle_gamma   90.00
#
_symmetry.space_group_name_H-M   'P 1'
#
loop_
_entity.id
_entity.type
_entity.pdbx_description
1 polymer ?
#
loop_
_entity_poly.entity_id
_entity_poly.type
_entity_poly.pdbx_seq_one_letter_code
_entity_poly.pdbx_strand_id
1 'polypeptide(L)'
;MVTPRTETERAVFEVWKELRPDEAFVFGLDECAGRLFIPTQRRVDSLLAKISRIRKSATSPIERKLLASFGASLELREPARLPQTLLESLFGYMIKEGVKSNHIRALAADGRKALDASRKRARGTTAPGMRALVQLACNGLNEI
;
A
#
# COMPACT_ATOMS: atom_id res chain seq x y z
N MET A 1 -12.20 17.80 0.83
CA MET A 1 -10.82 17.33 0.65
C MET A 1 -9.87 18.40 1.17
N VAL A 2 -8.86 18.04 1.98
CA VAL A 2 -7.92 19.03 2.53
C VAL A 2 -6.92 19.41 1.43
N THR A 3 -6.90 20.69 1.05
CA THR A 3 -5.95 21.21 0.05
C THR A 3 -4.57 21.38 0.71
N PRO A 4 -3.50 20.79 0.14
CA PRO A 4 -2.14 21.01 0.63
C PRO A 4 -1.78 22.51 0.63
N ARG A 5 -1.18 22.98 1.72
CA ARG A 5 -0.83 24.40 1.94
C ARG A 5 0.62 24.69 1.55
N THR A 6 1.48 23.67 1.57
CA THR A 6 2.89 23.79 1.19
C THR A 6 3.24 22.84 0.03
N GLU A 7 4.35 23.13 -0.64
CA GLU A 7 4.86 22.24 -1.70
C GLU A 7 5.27 20.86 -1.15
N THR A 8 5.80 20.82 0.07
CA THR A 8 6.14 19.57 0.74
C THR A 8 4.89 18.76 1.09
N GLU A 9 3.85 19.40 1.63
CA GLU A 9 2.57 18.73 1.90
C GLU A 9 1.97 18.16 0.61
N ARG A 10 2.04 18.92 -0.49
CA ARG A 10 1.58 18.46 -1.81
C ARG A 10 2.37 17.23 -2.26
N ALA A 11 3.69 17.26 -2.13
CA ALA A 11 4.55 16.13 -2.49
C ALA A 11 4.28 14.89 -1.63
N VAL A 12 4.04 15.06 -0.33
CA VAL A 12 3.66 13.97 0.60
C VAL A 12 2.30 13.39 0.20
N PHE A 13 1.32 14.23 -0.11
CA PHE A 13 0.00 13.80 -0.58
C PHE A 13 0.09 12.98 -1.87
N GLU A 14 0.89 13.41 -2.83
CA GLU A 14 1.11 12.66 -4.08
C GLU A 14 1.83 11.32 -3.86
N VAL A 15 2.74 11.23 -2.88
CA VAL A 15 3.33 9.94 -2.48
C VAL A 15 2.27 9.02 -1.88
N TRP A 16 1.42 9.53 -0.98
CA TRP A 16 0.35 8.73 -0.39
C TRP A 16 -0.64 8.23 -1.45
N LYS A 17 -1.06 9.10 -2.37
CA LYS A 17 -1.97 8.75 -3.48
C LYS A 17 -1.38 7.68 -4.40
N GLU A 18 -0.06 7.73 -4.65
CA GLU A 18 0.64 6.72 -5.44
C GLU A 18 0.77 5.38 -4.70
N LEU A 19 0.99 5.42 -3.37
CA LEU A 19 1.15 4.25 -2.52
C LEU A 19 -0.17 3.55 -2.21
N ARG A 20 -1.27 4.31 -2.10
CA ARG A 20 -2.59 3.86 -1.66
C ARG A 20 -3.72 4.44 -2.53
N PRO A 21 -3.71 4.18 -3.85
CA PRO A 21 -4.73 4.72 -4.74
C PRO A 21 -6.14 4.18 -4.43
N ASP A 22 -6.23 2.97 -3.87
CA ASP A 22 -7.49 2.37 -3.44
C ASP A 22 -8.11 3.13 -2.25
N GLU A 23 -7.33 3.44 -1.20
CA GLU A 23 -7.79 4.29 -0.09
C GLU A 23 -8.13 5.71 -0.57
N ALA A 24 -7.29 6.26 -1.45
CA ALA A 24 -7.53 7.57 -2.06
C ALA A 24 -8.90 7.63 -2.75
N PHE A 25 -9.24 6.60 -3.52
CA PHE A 25 -10.56 6.49 -4.12
C PHE A 25 -11.65 6.44 -3.06
N VAL A 26 -11.52 5.58 -2.04
CA VAL A 26 -12.53 5.47 -0.96
C VAL A 26 -12.74 6.83 -0.26
N PHE A 27 -11.69 7.64 -0.11
CA PHE A 27 -11.79 8.99 0.45
C PHE A 27 -12.23 10.10 -0.54
N GLY A 28 -12.64 9.74 -1.75
CA GLY A 28 -13.29 10.65 -2.70
C GLY A 28 -12.42 11.14 -3.86
N LEU A 29 -11.22 10.59 -4.06
CA LEU A 29 -10.39 10.88 -5.24
C LEU A 29 -10.79 9.97 -6.40
N ASP A 30 -11.79 10.38 -7.18
CA ASP A 30 -12.37 9.58 -8.25
C ASP A 30 -11.37 9.23 -9.37
N GLU A 31 -10.30 10.01 -9.55
CA GLU A 31 -9.24 9.69 -10.51
C GLU A 31 -8.44 8.42 -10.14
N CYS A 32 -8.58 7.95 -8.90
CA CYS A 32 -7.95 6.73 -8.41
C CYS A 32 -8.85 5.49 -8.53
N ALA A 33 -10.04 5.61 -9.10
CA ALA A 33 -10.98 4.50 -9.24
C ALA A 33 -10.35 3.28 -9.94
N GLY A 34 -10.53 2.11 -9.33
CA GLY A 34 -10.13 0.82 -9.88
C GLY A 34 -8.63 0.57 -9.84
N ARG A 35 -7.86 1.37 -9.10
CA ARG A 35 -6.40 1.26 -9.01
C ARG A 35 -5.96 0.67 -7.69
N LEU A 36 -4.88 -0.10 -7.75
CA LEU A 36 -4.12 -0.57 -6.60
C LEU A 36 -2.64 -0.34 -6.83
N PHE A 37 -1.87 -0.12 -5.76
CA PHE A 37 -0.42 -0.09 -5.88
C PHE A 37 0.12 -1.50 -6.22
N ILE A 38 0.87 -1.59 -7.32
CA ILE A 38 1.51 -2.85 -7.78
C ILE A 38 2.99 -2.78 -7.41
N PRO A 39 3.44 -3.51 -6.37
CA PRO A 39 4.79 -3.38 -5.82
C PRO A 39 5.81 -4.17 -6.64
N THR A 40 5.99 -3.84 -7.92
CA THR A 40 7.16 -4.33 -8.69
C THR A 40 8.43 -3.70 -8.13
N GLN A 41 9.58 -4.40 -8.24
CA GLN A 41 10.85 -3.89 -7.71
C GLN A 41 11.17 -2.48 -8.21
N ARG A 42 11.06 -2.25 -9.54
CA ARG A 42 11.26 -0.93 -10.15
C ARG A 42 10.35 0.16 -9.57
N ARG A 43 9.07 -0.13 -9.34
CA ARG A 43 8.13 0.86 -8.77
C ARG A 43 8.44 1.15 -7.31
N VAL A 44 8.80 0.12 -6.54
CA VAL A 44 9.23 0.27 -5.15
C VAL A 44 10.48 1.15 -5.07
N ASP A 45 11.52 0.85 -5.86
CA ASP A 45 12.77 1.62 -5.88
C ASP A 45 12.55 3.08 -6.28
N SER A 46 11.71 3.30 -7.30
CA SER A 46 11.33 4.64 -7.75
C SER A 46 10.61 5.43 -6.65
N LEU A 47 9.67 4.80 -5.94
CA LEU A 47 8.90 5.44 -4.88
C LEU A 47 9.77 5.70 -3.64
N LEU A 48 10.68 4.78 -3.28
CA LEU A 48 11.67 4.99 -2.21
C LEU A 48 12.61 6.16 -2.53
N ALA A 49 13.09 6.27 -3.78
CA ALA A 49 13.90 7.40 -4.21
C ALA A 49 13.13 8.74 -4.11
N LYS A 50 11.85 8.75 -4.49
CA LYS A 50 10.96 9.91 -4.35
C LYS A 50 10.76 10.30 -2.89
N ILE A 51 10.45 9.33 -2.02
CA ILE A 51 10.32 9.52 -0.57
C ILE A 51 11.60 10.11 0.02
N SER A 52 12.76 9.53 -0.31
CA SER A 52 14.07 10.00 0.18
C SER A 52 14.34 11.45 -0.23
N ARG A 53 14.03 11.82 -1.48
CA ARG A 53 14.19 13.21 -1.97
C ARG A 53 13.31 14.18 -1.19
N ILE A 54 12.02 13.88 -1.04
CA ILE A 54 11.07 14.76 -0.32
C ILE A 54 11.46 14.87 1.16
N ARG A 55 11.93 13.77 1.78
CA ARG A 55 12.34 13.78 3.19
C ARG A 55 13.54 14.70 3.44
N LYS A 56 14.44 14.85 2.46
CA LYS A 56 15.60 15.78 2.55
C LYS A 56 15.16 17.24 2.48
N SER A 57 14.11 17.56 1.73
CA SER A 57 13.58 18.94 1.61
C SER A 57 12.54 19.29 2.67
N ALA A 58 11.91 18.29 3.32
CA ALA A 58 10.93 18.51 4.37
C ALA A 58 11.56 19.17 5.60
N THR A 59 10.93 20.23 6.12
CA THR A 59 11.35 20.91 7.35
C THR A 59 10.55 20.41 8.56
N SER A 60 9.31 19.96 8.35
CA SER A 60 8.44 19.45 9.41
C SER A 60 8.90 18.07 9.92
N PRO A 61 9.08 17.90 11.24
CA PRO A 61 9.33 16.59 11.83
C PRO A 61 8.23 15.57 11.53
N ILE A 62 6.97 16.03 11.42
CA ILE A 62 5.80 15.17 11.16
C ILE A 62 5.87 14.61 9.74
N GLU A 63 6.12 15.46 8.73
CA GLU A 63 6.26 15.03 7.34
C GLU A 63 7.41 14.03 7.18
N ARG A 64 8.55 14.30 7.82
CA ARG A 64 9.71 13.39 7.80
C ARG A 64 9.36 12.03 8.40
N LYS A 65 8.63 11.99 9.52
CA LYS A 65 8.21 10.76 10.19
C LYS A 65 7.20 9.98 9.35
N LEU A 66 6.22 10.68 8.74
CA LEU A 66 5.24 10.06 7.85
C LEU A 66 5.91 9.44 6.62
N LEU A 67 6.81 10.17 5.97
CA LEU A 67 7.59 9.67 4.83
C LEU A 67 8.47 8.49 5.22
N ALA A 68 9.08 8.51 6.42
CA ALA A 68 9.84 7.36 6.91
C ALA A 68 8.95 6.12 7.12
N SER A 69 7.71 6.31 7.61
CA SER A 69 6.73 5.22 7.74
C SER A 69 6.35 4.62 6.38
N PHE A 70 6.13 5.46 5.36
CA PHE A 70 5.88 4.99 3.99
C PHE A 70 7.08 4.24 3.41
N GLY A 71 8.31 4.68 3.69
CA GLY A 71 9.52 3.95 3.28
C GLY A 71 9.58 2.58 3.95
N ALA A 72 9.36 2.52 5.26
CA ALA A 72 9.39 1.27 6.02
C ALA A 72 8.35 0.26 5.50
N SER A 73 7.13 0.69 5.17
CA SER A 73 6.10 -0.22 4.63
C SER A 73 6.45 -0.81 3.26
N LEU A 74 7.33 -0.16 2.49
CA LEU A 74 7.82 -0.66 1.21
C LEU A 74 9.03 -1.60 1.36
N GLU A 75 9.91 -1.31 2.32
CA GLU A 75 11.17 -2.03 2.55
C GLU A 75 10.99 -3.30 3.40
N LEU A 76 10.15 -3.24 4.43
CA LEU A 76 10.00 -4.33 5.38
C LEU A 76 9.23 -5.51 4.76
N ARG A 77 9.80 -6.71 4.90
CA ARG A 77 9.15 -7.99 4.58
C ARG A 77 8.18 -8.40 5.69
N GLU A 78 7.19 -7.57 5.94
CA GLU A 78 6.11 -7.91 6.85
C GLU A 78 5.20 -9.02 6.27
N PRO A 79 4.40 -9.71 7.11
CA PRO A 79 3.43 -10.68 6.63
C PRO A 79 2.54 -10.06 5.55
N ALA A 80 2.04 -10.87 4.63
CA ALA A 80 1.31 -10.38 3.47
C ALA A 80 0.06 -9.61 3.89
N ARG A 81 0.16 -8.27 3.97
CA ARG A 81 -0.98 -7.35 4.21
C ARG A 81 -1.88 -7.25 2.98
N LEU A 82 -1.33 -7.54 1.80
CA LEU A 82 -2.00 -7.29 0.53
C LEU A 82 -3.34 -8.04 0.34
N PRO A 83 -3.50 -9.32 0.74
CA PRO A 83 -4.82 -9.98 0.71
C PRO A 83 -5.86 -9.26 1.59
N GLN A 84 -5.48 -8.83 2.79
CA GLN A 84 -6.34 -8.05 3.66
C GLN A 84 -6.68 -6.70 3.02
N THR A 85 -5.69 -5.95 2.55
CA THR A 85 -5.89 -4.68 1.85
C THR A 85 -6.85 -4.84 0.68
N LEU A 86 -6.68 -5.87 -0.17
CA LEU A 86 -7.58 -6.13 -1.28
C LEU A 86 -9.03 -6.33 -0.86
N LEU A 87 -9.25 -7.08 0.21
CA LEU A 87 -10.58 -7.32 0.75
C LEU A 87 -11.18 -6.00 1.28
N GLU A 88 -10.41 -5.24 2.06
CA GLU A 88 -10.80 -3.93 2.57
C GLU A 88 -11.12 -2.95 1.44
N SER A 89 -10.29 -2.88 0.39
CA SER A 89 -10.54 -2.03 -0.78
C SER A 89 -11.82 -2.45 -1.50
N LEU A 90 -12.07 -3.74 -1.71
CA LEU A 90 -13.30 -4.23 -2.35
C LEU A 90 -14.55 -3.78 -1.57
N PHE A 91 -14.55 -3.97 -0.24
CA PHE A 91 -15.64 -3.49 0.60
C PHE A 91 -15.76 -1.97 0.61
N GLY A 92 -14.64 -1.25 0.68
CA GLY A 92 -14.62 0.21 0.63
C GLY A 92 -15.24 0.76 -0.65
N TYR A 93 -14.95 0.14 -1.79
CA TYR A 93 -15.58 0.50 -3.08
C TYR A 93 -17.09 0.23 -3.05
N MET A 94 -17.51 -0.95 -2.57
CA MET A 94 -18.93 -1.29 -2.47
C MET A 94 -19.70 -0.34 -1.53
N ILE A 95 -19.09 0.08 -0.42
CA ILE A 95 -19.68 1.06 0.49
C ILE A 95 -19.77 2.44 -0.16
N LYS A 96 -18.72 2.88 -0.86
CA LYS A 96 -18.67 4.22 -1.47
C LYS A 96 -19.70 4.39 -2.59
N GLU A 97 -19.83 3.42 -3.49
CA GLU A 97 -20.56 3.61 -4.74
C GLU A 97 -21.42 2.41 -5.17
N GLY A 98 -21.62 1.44 -4.28
CA GLY A 98 -22.23 0.16 -4.64
C GLY A 98 -21.33 -0.68 -5.55
N VAL A 99 -21.91 -1.69 -6.18
CA VAL A 99 -21.17 -2.59 -7.07
C VAL A 99 -21.08 -1.99 -8.47
N LYS A 100 -20.06 -1.16 -8.73
CA LYS A 100 -19.70 -0.75 -10.10
C LYS A 100 -18.75 -1.74 -10.74
N SER A 101 -19.30 -2.56 -11.65
CA SER A 101 -18.61 -3.68 -12.29
C SER A 101 -17.25 -3.32 -12.90
N ASN A 102 -17.14 -2.15 -13.55
CA ASN A 102 -15.89 -1.70 -14.17
C ASN A 102 -14.79 -1.41 -13.13
N HIS A 103 -15.12 -0.72 -12.04
CA HIS A 103 -14.16 -0.40 -10.98
C HIS A 103 -13.73 -1.65 -10.21
N ILE A 104 -14.68 -2.52 -9.86
CA ILE A 104 -14.38 -3.79 -9.17
C ILE A 104 -13.50 -4.70 -10.04
N ARG A 105 -13.80 -4.80 -11.34
CA ARG A 105 -12.99 -5.59 -12.28
C ARG A 105 -11.58 -5.03 -12.41
N ALA A 106 -11.44 -3.72 -12.52
CA ALA A 106 -10.13 -3.06 -12.61
C ALA A 106 -9.32 -3.27 -11.32
N LEU A 107 -9.93 -3.06 -10.16
CA LEU A 107 -9.32 -3.28 -8.85
C LEU A 107 -8.86 -4.73 -8.68
N ALA A 108 -9.71 -5.71 -9.04
CA ALA A 108 -9.36 -7.12 -8.99
C ALA A 108 -8.20 -7.48 -9.95
N ALA A 109 -8.17 -6.88 -11.14
CA ALA A 109 -7.09 -7.08 -12.11
C ALA A 109 -5.74 -6.53 -11.60
N ASP A 110 -5.74 -5.35 -11.00
CA ASP A 110 -4.54 -4.79 -10.36
C ASP A 110 -4.16 -5.55 -9.10
N GLY A 111 -5.14 -6.05 -8.34
CA GLY A 111 -4.92 -6.91 -7.19
C GLY A 111 -4.19 -8.20 -7.53
N ARG A 112 -4.59 -8.87 -8.61
CA ARG A 112 -3.85 -10.03 -9.12
C ARG A 112 -2.40 -9.68 -9.44
N LYS A 113 -2.15 -8.59 -10.16
CA LYS A 113 -0.79 -8.14 -10.49
C LYS A 113 0.01 -7.82 -9.23
N ALA A 114 -0.62 -7.20 -8.24
CA ALA A 114 0.03 -6.84 -6.98
C ALA A 114 0.40 -8.08 -6.16
N LEU A 115 -0.48 -9.08 -6.10
CA LEU A 115 -0.21 -10.37 -5.46
C LEU A 115 0.96 -11.08 -6.13
N ASP A 116 1.00 -11.12 -7.46
CA ASP A 116 2.11 -11.72 -8.21
C ASP A 116 3.44 -10.99 -7.96
N ALA A 117 3.41 -9.65 -7.93
CA ALA A 117 4.59 -8.83 -7.66
C ALA A 117 5.09 -9.04 -6.22
N SER A 118 4.19 -9.03 -5.24
CA SER A 118 4.49 -9.31 -3.83
C SER A 118 5.05 -10.71 -3.64
N ARG A 119 4.45 -11.73 -4.25
CA ARG A 119 4.96 -13.11 -4.21
C ARG A 119 6.38 -13.21 -4.76
N LYS A 120 6.68 -12.53 -5.88
CA LYS A 120 8.04 -12.48 -6.46
C LYS A 120 9.02 -11.78 -5.51
N ARG A 121 8.64 -10.66 -4.90
CA ARG A 121 9.47 -9.92 -3.92
C ARG A 121 9.67 -10.66 -2.60
N ALA A 122 8.73 -11.51 -2.20
CA ALA A 122 8.82 -12.32 -1.00
C ALA A 122 9.71 -13.57 -1.15
N ARG A 123 10.17 -13.91 -2.37
CA ARG A 123 11.03 -15.07 -2.62
C ARG A 123 12.37 -14.97 -1.88
N GLY A 124 12.73 -16.01 -1.15
CA GLY A 124 13.99 -16.10 -0.41
C GLY A 124 13.77 -16.66 0.98
N THR A 125 14.83 -16.75 1.77
CA THR A 125 14.75 -17.32 3.11
C THR A 125 14.01 -16.37 4.05
N THR A 126 12.91 -16.85 4.63
CA THR A 126 12.18 -16.14 5.69
C THR A 126 13.02 -16.17 6.97
N ALA A 127 13.22 -15.00 7.59
CA ALA A 127 13.98 -14.88 8.83
C ALA A 127 13.37 -15.76 9.94
N PRO A 128 14.18 -16.40 10.81
CA PRO A 128 13.67 -17.28 11.87
C PRO A 128 12.60 -16.63 12.75
N GLY A 129 12.79 -15.38 13.16
CA GLY A 129 11.80 -14.64 13.97
C GLY A 129 10.44 -14.50 13.28
N MET A 130 10.43 -14.22 11.97
CA MET A 130 9.19 -14.16 11.20
C MET A 130 8.49 -15.52 11.11
N ARG A 131 9.25 -16.62 10.98
CA ARG A 131 8.68 -17.97 11.00
C ARG A 131 8.04 -18.30 12.35
N ALA A 132 8.70 -17.94 13.45
CA ALA A 132 8.16 -18.14 14.79
C ALA A 132 6.86 -17.35 15.00
N LEU A 133 6.82 -16.09 14.58
CA LEU A 133 5.61 -15.27 14.65
C LEU A 133 4.45 -15.86 13.83
N VAL A 134 4.72 -16.35 12.61
CA VAL A 134 3.69 -17.00 11.78
C VAL A 134 3.22 -18.30 12.42
N GLN A 135 4.13 -19.14 12.92
CA GLN A 135 3.75 -20.38 13.62
C GLN A 135 2.89 -20.13 14.85
N LEU A 136 3.23 -19.10 15.65
CA LEU A 136 2.42 -18.68 16.79
C LEU A 136 1.04 -18.18 16.36
N ALA A 137 0.97 -17.34 15.32
CA ALA A 137 -0.29 -16.79 14.82
C ALA A 137 -1.19 -17.87 14.19
N CYS A 138 -0.60 -18.91 13.61
CA CYS A 138 -1.30 -20.05 13.03
C CYS A 138 -1.52 -21.21 14.02
N ASN A 139 -1.10 -21.07 15.27
CA ASN A 139 -1.29 -22.10 16.29
C ASN A 139 -2.80 -22.33 16.50
N GLY A 140 -3.23 -23.59 16.50
CA GLY A 140 -4.65 -23.97 16.55
C GLY A 140 -5.39 -23.99 15.22
N LEU A 141 -4.82 -23.49 14.10
CA LEU A 141 -5.51 -23.58 12.79
C LEU A 141 -5.64 -25.01 12.25
N ASN A 142 -4.76 -25.92 12.68
CA ASN A 142 -4.83 -27.34 12.32
C ASN A 142 -5.74 -28.15 13.28
N GLU A 143 -6.31 -27.51 14.30
CA GLU A 143 -7.19 -28.13 15.29
C GLU A 143 -8.69 -27.91 14.98
N ILE A 144 -8.99 -27.30 13.83
CA ILE A 144 -10.35 -26.97 13.34
C ILE A 144 -10.70 -27.86 12.14
#